data_AF-A0A7C4ER74-F1
#
_entry.id   AF-A0A7C4ER74-F1
#
_cell.length_a   1.000
_cell.length_b   1.000
_cell.length_c   1.000
_cell.angle_alpha   90.00
_cell.angle_beta   90.00
_cell.angle_gamma   90.00
#
_symmetry.space_group_name_H-M   'P 1'
#
loop_
_entity.id
_entity.type
_entity.pdbx_description
1 polymer ?
#
loop_
_entity_poly.entity_id
_entity_poly.type
_entity_poly.pdbx_seq_one_letter_code
_entity_poly.pdbx_strand_id
1 'polypeptide(L)'
;MAGLFGFLRSFGKEKLSQTGELLTQAIVSWDPETASEAEIQEMIRELDKITVEAGKAKTMFEKEKAESEAAVKNYDRHLAAAELLQKQYEEAQSAGDQARAAELEQSLNKLLQRLEELQPEVEREKTEAEEARAYYEEIKQLAELTAQKVKTARAQLERAQRDMKMAEIERKRAAERALRSEQLAGLKKQSSSLGVALAAMNKKAEEARASASASDMKAKLLTPEKDSQDQHIEEALREVSGEKPRENLSIADRLAALKRK
;
A
#
# COMPACT_ATOMS: atom_id res chain seq x y z
N MET A 1 -24.38 52.54 13.96
CA MET A 1 -24.79 51.19 14.39
C MET A 1 -23.70 50.22 14.01
N ALA A 2 -22.80 49.90 14.95
CA ALA A 2 -21.76 48.89 14.75
C ALA A 2 -22.46 47.52 14.71
N GLY A 3 -22.77 47.05 13.50
CA GLY A 3 -23.47 45.79 13.29
C GLY A 3 -22.58 44.59 13.65
N LEU A 4 -23.22 43.46 13.92
CA LEU A 4 -22.63 42.14 14.18
C LEU A 4 -21.48 41.73 13.22
N PHE A 5 -21.38 42.37 12.04
CA PHE A 5 -20.32 42.21 11.04
C PHE A 5 -18.90 42.54 11.54
N GLY A 6 -18.73 43.51 12.46
CA GLY A 6 -17.40 43.85 13.00
C GLY A 6 -16.85 42.82 13.99
N PHE A 7 -17.73 42.03 14.62
CA PHE A 7 -17.37 41.04 15.64
C PHE A 7 -16.96 39.69 15.02
N LEU A 8 -17.56 39.30 13.89
CA LEU A 8 -17.20 38.07 13.17
C LEU A 8 -15.91 38.22 12.33
N ARG A 9 -15.64 39.40 11.76
CA ARG A 9 -14.41 39.68 10.99
C ARG A 9 -13.14 39.61 11.85
N SER A 10 -13.24 39.92 13.15
CA SER A 10 -12.12 39.84 14.11
C SER A 10 -12.01 38.47 14.79
N PHE A 11 -13.13 37.85 15.20
CA PHE A 11 -13.10 36.53 15.85
C PHE A 11 -12.85 35.36 14.89
N GLY A 12 -13.29 35.45 13.63
CA GLY A 12 -13.10 34.40 12.63
C GLY A 12 -11.69 34.40 12.03
N LYS A 13 -11.16 35.58 11.63
CA LYS A 13 -9.88 35.67 10.93
C LYS A 13 -8.69 35.22 11.78
N GLU A 14 -8.60 35.58 13.06
CA GLU A 14 -7.45 35.18 13.89
C GLU A 14 -7.45 33.68 14.25
N LYS A 15 -8.60 33.11 14.63
CA LYS A 15 -8.65 31.68 14.99
C LYS A 15 -8.62 30.75 13.78
N LEU A 16 -9.23 31.12 12.65
CA LEU A 16 -9.18 30.31 11.43
C LEU A 16 -7.82 30.42 10.72
N SER A 17 -7.16 31.59 10.70
CA SER A 17 -5.82 31.71 10.12
C SER A 17 -4.77 30.89 10.90
N GLN A 18 -4.76 30.99 12.24
CA GLN A 18 -3.82 30.20 13.05
C GLN A 18 -4.08 28.70 12.96
N THR A 19 -5.36 28.27 12.94
CA THR A 19 -5.70 26.85 12.79
C THR A 19 -5.37 26.35 11.38
N GLY A 20 -5.60 27.17 10.35
CA GLY A 20 -5.28 26.88 8.95
C GLY A 20 -3.79 26.77 8.68
N GLU A 21 -2.97 27.67 9.24
CA GLU A 21 -1.50 27.64 9.15
C GLU A 21 -0.89 26.42 9.85
N LEU A 22 -1.40 26.08 11.04
CA LEU A 22 -0.96 24.88 11.77
C LEU A 22 -1.33 23.60 11.02
N LEU A 23 -2.54 23.53 10.46
CA LEU A 23 -2.99 22.41 9.62
C LEU A 23 -2.14 22.27 8.36
N THR A 24 -1.88 23.36 7.64
CA THR A 24 -1.05 23.33 6.42
C THR A 24 0.38 22.91 6.72
N GLN A 25 0.99 23.42 7.79
CA GLN A 25 2.35 23.00 8.19
C GLN A 25 2.42 21.51 8.57
N ALA A 26 1.42 21.01 9.30
CA ALA A 26 1.33 19.58 9.66
C ALA A 26 1.14 18.69 8.42
N ILE A 27 0.30 19.10 7.47
CA ILE A 27 0.12 18.36 6.22
C ILE A 27 1.40 18.34 5.41
N VAL A 28 2.13 19.45 5.32
CA VAL A 28 3.39 19.52 4.57
C VAL A 28 4.45 18.59 5.18
N SER A 29 4.54 18.49 6.50
CA SER A 29 5.54 17.68 7.19
C SER A 29 5.28 16.16 7.15
N TRP A 30 4.07 15.72 6.77
CA TRP A 30 3.80 14.30 6.60
C TRP A 30 4.51 13.70 5.38
N ASP A 31 5.34 12.71 5.68
CA ASP A 31 5.90 11.76 4.73
C ASP A 31 5.00 10.50 4.65
N PRO A 32 4.27 10.29 3.54
CA PRO A 32 3.42 9.12 3.39
C PRO A 32 4.22 7.81 3.32
N GLU A 33 5.51 7.83 2.95
CA GLU A 33 6.29 6.62 2.68
C GLU A 33 6.65 5.84 3.93
N THR A 34 6.81 6.54 5.04
CA THR A 34 7.22 5.98 6.32
C THR A 34 6.14 6.07 7.39
N ALA A 35 4.93 6.51 7.02
CA ALA A 35 3.86 6.73 7.96
C ALA A 35 3.43 5.43 8.66
N SER A 36 3.46 5.46 9.99
CA SER A 36 2.91 4.42 10.85
C SER A 36 1.39 4.43 10.85
N GLU A 37 0.78 3.35 11.35
CA GLU A 37 -0.68 3.28 11.48
C GLU A 37 -1.26 4.39 12.37
N ALA A 38 -0.55 4.77 13.44
CA ALA A 38 -0.96 5.86 14.32
C ALA A 38 -0.92 7.23 13.62
N GLU A 39 0.12 7.48 12.82
CA GLU A 39 0.23 8.71 12.04
C GLU A 39 -0.85 8.77 10.95
N ILE A 40 -1.14 7.66 10.26
CA ILE A 40 -2.23 7.59 9.28
C ILE A 40 -3.59 7.91 9.92
N GLN A 41 -3.84 7.44 11.15
CA GLN A 41 -5.07 7.79 11.87
C GLN A 41 -5.14 9.28 12.20
N GLU A 42 -4.01 9.91 12.55
CA GLU A 42 -3.97 11.35 12.76
C GLU A 42 -4.22 12.11 11.45
N MET A 43 -3.63 11.66 10.34
CA MET A 43 -3.89 12.25 9.02
C MET A 43 -5.38 12.20 8.64
N ILE A 44 -6.08 11.11 9.00
CA ILE A 44 -7.53 10.97 8.76
C ILE A 44 -8.32 11.95 9.62
N ARG A 45 -7.98 12.10 10.91
CA ARG A 45 -8.66 13.06 11.79
C ARG A 45 -8.51 14.49 11.28
N GLU A 46 -7.34 14.83 10.79
CA GLU A 46 -7.12 16.16 10.22
C GLU A 46 -7.85 16.33 8.88
N LEU A 47 -7.90 15.29 8.03
CA LEU A 47 -8.75 15.30 6.85
C LEU A 47 -10.23 15.53 7.20
N ASP A 48 -10.72 14.90 8.27
CA ASP A 48 -12.09 15.10 8.75
C ASP A 48 -12.32 16.57 9.18
N LYS A 49 -11.36 17.18 9.89
CA LYS A 49 -11.45 18.61 10.26
C LYS A 49 -11.47 19.51 9.02
N ILE A 50 -10.57 19.28 8.07
CA ILE A 50 -10.47 20.08 6.84
C ILE A 50 -11.74 19.93 6.00
N THR A 51 -12.30 18.73 5.89
CA THR A 51 -13.55 18.50 5.12
C THR A 51 -14.77 19.14 5.78
N VAL A 52 -14.85 19.17 7.12
CA VAL A 52 -15.88 19.93 7.83
C VAL A 52 -15.74 21.43 7.56
N GLU A 53 -14.52 21.99 7.62
CA GLU A 53 -14.28 23.40 7.29
C GLU A 53 -14.57 23.70 5.81
N ALA A 54 -14.25 22.78 4.88
CA ALA A 54 -14.61 22.89 3.47
C ALA A 54 -16.13 22.96 3.28
N GLY A 55 -16.87 22.17 4.04
CA GLY A 55 -18.34 22.20 4.05
C GLY A 55 -18.89 23.54 4.52
N LYS A 56 -18.35 24.09 5.62
CA LYS A 56 -18.74 25.42 6.13
C LYS A 56 -18.40 26.53 5.12
N ALA A 57 -17.18 26.50 4.56
CA ALA A 57 -16.73 27.46 3.56
C ALA A 57 -17.60 27.42 2.30
N LYS A 58 -18.03 26.22 1.87
CA LYS A 58 -18.97 26.06 0.76
C LYS A 58 -20.31 26.72 1.06
N THR A 59 -20.90 26.46 2.22
CA THR A 59 -22.18 27.08 2.60
C THR A 59 -22.08 28.60 2.68
N MET A 60 -20.97 29.12 3.22
CA MET A 60 -20.70 30.56 3.22
C MET A 60 -20.62 31.11 1.80
N PHE A 61 -19.83 30.49 0.92
CA PHE A 61 -19.74 30.90 -0.49
C PHE A 61 -21.10 30.88 -1.20
N GLU A 62 -21.91 29.84 -1.01
CA GLU A 62 -23.24 29.75 -1.61
C GLU A 62 -24.17 30.86 -1.11
N LYS A 63 -24.06 31.24 0.17
CA LYS A 63 -24.79 32.36 0.76
C LYS A 63 -24.37 33.71 0.17
N GLU A 64 -23.08 34.03 0.22
CA GLU A 64 -22.53 35.30 -0.28
C GLU A 64 -22.78 35.44 -1.80
N LYS A 65 -22.68 34.34 -2.55
CA LYS A 65 -23.05 34.31 -3.97
C LYS A 65 -24.52 34.68 -4.18
N ALA A 66 -25.43 34.12 -3.39
CA ALA A 66 -26.85 34.43 -3.53
C ALA A 66 -27.17 35.89 -3.15
N GLU A 67 -26.48 36.44 -2.15
CA GLU A 67 -26.60 37.85 -1.74
C GLU A 67 -26.08 38.79 -2.84
N SER A 68 -24.92 38.48 -3.43
CA SER A 68 -24.38 39.19 -4.59
C SER A 68 -25.31 39.16 -5.81
N GLU A 69 -25.84 37.99 -6.17
CA GLU A 69 -26.80 37.84 -7.26
C GLU A 69 -28.09 38.65 -7.01
N ALA A 70 -28.57 38.67 -5.76
CA ALA A 70 -29.73 39.45 -5.37
C ALA A 70 -29.46 40.97 -5.46
N ALA A 71 -28.28 41.43 -5.04
CA ALA A 71 -27.87 42.82 -5.13
C ALA A 71 -27.77 43.28 -6.59
N VAL A 72 -27.10 42.49 -7.46
CA VAL A 72 -27.01 42.75 -8.90
C VAL A 72 -28.39 42.82 -9.53
N LYS A 73 -29.25 41.82 -9.25
CA LYS A 73 -30.62 41.81 -9.79
C LYS A 73 -31.44 43.02 -9.34
N ASN A 74 -31.26 43.47 -8.10
CA ASN A 74 -31.94 44.66 -7.61
C ASN A 74 -31.44 45.92 -8.32
N TYR A 75 -30.13 46.06 -8.52
CA TYR A 75 -29.53 47.15 -9.29
C TYR A 75 -30.03 47.16 -10.74
N ASP A 76 -29.98 46.03 -11.43
CA ASP A 76 -30.44 45.90 -12.82
C ASP A 76 -31.92 46.27 -12.98
N ARG A 77 -32.76 45.92 -12.00
CA ARG A 77 -34.17 46.33 -11.98
C ARG A 77 -34.33 47.85 -11.91
N HIS A 78 -33.52 48.53 -11.09
CA HIS A 78 -33.56 49.99 -10.99
C HIS A 78 -32.99 50.65 -12.26
N LEU A 79 -31.97 50.06 -12.86
CA LEU A 79 -31.39 50.52 -14.12
C LEU A 79 -32.40 50.43 -15.27
N ALA A 80 -33.07 49.27 -15.41
CA ALA A 80 -34.11 49.09 -16.42
C ALA A 80 -35.30 50.04 -16.23
N ALA A 81 -35.67 50.34 -14.98
CA ALA A 81 -36.68 51.34 -14.67
C ALA A 81 -36.23 52.76 -15.07
N ALA A 82 -34.95 53.09 -14.89
CA ALA A 82 -34.38 54.38 -15.28
C ALA A 82 -34.36 54.54 -16.80
N GLU A 83 -33.98 53.50 -17.55
CA GLU A 83 -34.02 53.49 -19.00
C GLU A 83 -35.45 53.67 -19.55
N LEU A 84 -36.45 53.06 -18.90
CA LEU A 84 -37.85 53.22 -19.28
C LEU A 84 -38.33 54.66 -19.02
N LEU A 85 -38.01 55.23 -17.87
CA LEU A 85 -38.36 56.62 -17.53
C LEU A 85 -37.68 57.62 -18.46
N GLN A 86 -36.42 57.39 -18.82
CA GLN A 86 -35.68 58.19 -19.78
C GLN A 86 -36.39 58.23 -21.14
N LYS A 87 -36.83 57.08 -21.67
CA LYS A 87 -37.60 57.02 -22.91
C LYS A 87 -38.92 57.81 -22.83
N GLN A 88 -39.66 57.64 -21.74
CA GLN A 88 -40.92 58.38 -21.52
C GLN A 88 -40.68 59.89 -21.40
N TYR A 89 -39.56 60.30 -20.80
CA TYR A 89 -39.17 61.70 -20.70
C TYR A 89 -38.88 62.30 -22.08
N GLU A 90 -38.11 61.61 -22.91
CA GLU A 90 -37.81 62.02 -24.28
C GLU A 90 -39.07 62.11 -25.16
N GLU A 91 -40.00 61.16 -25.00
CA GLU A 91 -41.31 61.19 -25.67
C GLU A 91 -42.15 62.40 -25.21
N ALA A 92 -42.21 62.68 -23.90
CA ALA A 92 -42.96 63.81 -23.36
C ALA A 92 -42.38 65.16 -23.80
N GLN A 93 -41.04 65.29 -23.84
CA GLN A 93 -40.36 66.47 -24.39
C GLN A 93 -40.71 66.67 -25.87
N SER A 94 -40.64 65.59 -26.67
CA SER A 94 -40.93 65.63 -28.10
C SER A 94 -42.40 65.99 -28.39
N ALA A 95 -43.32 65.58 -27.50
CA ALA A 95 -44.73 65.93 -27.58
C ALA A 95 -45.07 67.34 -27.05
N GLY A 96 -44.10 68.06 -26.46
CA GLY A 96 -44.30 69.39 -25.89
C GLY A 96 -45.02 69.41 -24.54
N ASP A 97 -45.17 68.26 -23.88
CA ASP A 97 -45.82 68.14 -22.57
C ASP A 97 -44.81 68.46 -21.44
N GLN A 98 -44.59 69.76 -21.23
CA GLN A 98 -43.62 70.29 -20.27
C GLN A 98 -43.90 69.87 -18.82
N ALA A 99 -45.17 69.75 -18.43
CA ALA A 99 -45.55 69.36 -17.07
C ALA A 99 -45.16 67.90 -16.80
N ARG A 100 -45.51 67.00 -17.72
CA ARG A 100 -45.15 65.58 -17.63
C ARG A 100 -43.64 65.36 -17.71
N ALA A 101 -42.94 66.09 -18.58
CA ALA A 101 -41.49 66.03 -18.68
C ALA A 101 -40.82 66.38 -17.33
N ALA A 102 -41.27 67.45 -16.65
CA ALA A 102 -40.73 67.85 -15.35
C ALA A 102 -40.96 66.79 -14.24
N GLU A 103 -42.13 66.14 -14.21
CA GLU A 103 -42.42 65.05 -13.26
C GLU A 103 -41.55 63.81 -13.49
N LEU A 104 -41.35 63.44 -14.77
CA LEU A 104 -40.49 62.33 -15.15
C LEU A 104 -39.03 62.60 -14.83
N GLU A 105 -38.55 63.82 -15.05
CA GLU A 105 -37.18 64.24 -14.69
C GLU A 105 -36.93 64.14 -13.18
N GLN A 106 -37.87 64.58 -12.35
CA GLN A 106 -37.75 64.43 -10.90
C GLN A 106 -37.70 62.96 -10.48
N SER A 107 -38.50 62.10 -11.12
CA SER A 107 -38.54 60.67 -10.84
C SER A 107 -37.26 59.97 -11.28
N LEU A 108 -36.72 60.35 -12.45
CA LEU A 108 -35.46 59.86 -12.98
C LEU A 108 -34.30 60.26 -12.06
N ASN A 109 -34.23 61.52 -11.63
CA ASN A 109 -33.18 62.00 -10.70
C ASN A 109 -33.18 61.21 -9.38
N LYS A 110 -34.35 60.93 -8.80
CA LYS A 110 -34.46 60.08 -7.60
C LYS A 110 -33.94 58.66 -7.85
N LEU A 111 -34.22 58.11 -9.03
CA LEU A 111 -33.81 56.76 -9.39
C LEU A 111 -32.31 56.67 -9.67
N LEU A 112 -31.73 57.68 -10.32
CA LEU A 112 -30.28 57.80 -10.52
C LEU A 112 -29.54 57.92 -9.18
N GLN A 113 -30.01 58.78 -8.28
CA GLN A 113 -29.45 58.87 -6.92
C GLN A 113 -29.53 57.51 -6.20
N ARG A 114 -30.62 56.77 -6.37
CA ARG A 114 -30.74 55.43 -5.79
C ARG A 114 -29.76 54.42 -6.41
N LEU A 115 -29.53 54.51 -7.72
CA LEU A 115 -28.53 53.67 -8.41
C LEU A 115 -27.11 53.98 -7.93
N GLU A 116 -26.77 55.26 -7.72
CA GLU A 116 -25.50 55.69 -7.15
C GLU A 116 -25.29 55.16 -5.72
N GLU A 117 -26.36 55.09 -4.91
CA GLU A 117 -26.31 54.47 -3.58
C GLU A 117 -26.15 52.93 -3.64
N LEU A 118 -26.78 52.27 -4.62
CA LEU A 118 -26.75 50.81 -4.77
C LEU A 118 -25.44 50.31 -5.38
N GLN A 119 -24.77 51.11 -6.21
CA GLN A 119 -23.52 50.71 -6.88
C GLN A 119 -22.44 50.22 -5.90
N PRO A 120 -22.05 50.96 -4.84
CA PRO A 120 -21.05 50.48 -3.89
C PRO A 120 -21.53 49.23 -3.12
N GLU A 121 -22.83 49.05 -2.91
CA GLU A 121 -23.36 47.82 -2.32
C GLU A 121 -23.13 46.63 -3.27
N VAL A 122 -23.45 46.76 -4.55
CA VAL A 122 -23.20 45.69 -5.55
C VAL A 122 -21.71 45.33 -5.64
N GLU A 123 -20.83 46.32 -5.67
CA GLU A 123 -19.38 46.10 -5.72
C GLU A 123 -18.88 45.38 -4.45
N ARG A 124 -19.39 45.76 -3.28
CA ARG A 124 -19.08 45.08 -2.02
C ARG A 124 -19.51 43.63 -2.04
N GLU A 125 -20.78 43.36 -2.37
CA GLU A 125 -21.34 41.99 -2.34
C GLU A 125 -20.64 41.08 -3.37
N LYS A 126 -20.25 41.61 -4.55
CA LYS A 126 -19.42 40.88 -5.52
C LYS A 126 -18.05 40.51 -4.93
N THR A 127 -17.39 41.47 -4.29
CA THR A 127 -16.08 41.25 -3.66
C THR A 127 -16.19 40.20 -2.56
N GLU A 128 -17.22 40.28 -1.71
CA GLU A 128 -17.47 39.30 -0.63
C GLU A 128 -17.73 37.89 -1.17
N ALA A 129 -18.51 37.75 -2.25
CA ALA A 129 -18.71 36.48 -2.92
C ALA A 129 -17.42 35.90 -3.55
N GLU A 130 -16.57 36.76 -4.13
CA GLU A 130 -15.27 36.36 -4.69
C GLU A 130 -14.28 35.93 -3.61
N GLU A 131 -14.18 36.67 -2.50
CA GLU A 131 -13.36 36.31 -1.35
C GLU A 131 -13.81 34.95 -0.76
N ALA A 132 -15.12 34.75 -0.58
CA ALA A 132 -15.67 33.50 -0.06
C ALA A 132 -15.39 32.33 -1.02
N ARG A 133 -15.46 32.56 -2.34
CA ARG A 133 -15.12 31.57 -3.36
C ARG A 133 -13.64 31.17 -3.28
N ALA A 134 -12.74 32.16 -3.21
CA ALA A 134 -11.31 31.91 -3.13
C ALA A 134 -10.97 31.05 -1.91
N TYR A 135 -11.50 31.43 -0.74
CA TYR A 135 -11.32 30.67 0.50
C TYR A 135 -11.85 29.23 0.41
N TYR A 136 -13.04 29.03 -0.18
CA TYR A 136 -13.59 27.69 -0.38
C TYR A 136 -12.68 26.83 -1.28
N GLU A 137 -12.19 27.37 -2.40
CA GLU A 137 -11.31 26.63 -3.32
C GLU A 137 -9.96 26.29 -2.67
N GLU A 138 -9.38 27.19 -1.87
CA GLU A 138 -8.16 26.91 -1.12
C GLU A 138 -8.32 25.73 -0.15
N ILE A 139 -9.38 25.72 0.66
CA ILE A 139 -9.64 24.62 1.60
C ILE A 139 -9.96 23.32 0.86
N LYS A 140 -10.70 23.39 -0.24
CA LYS A 140 -11.00 22.22 -1.06
C LYS A 140 -9.72 21.60 -1.61
N GLN A 141 -8.81 22.40 -2.16
CA GLN A 141 -7.51 21.92 -2.64
C GLN A 141 -6.69 21.28 -1.51
N LEU A 142 -6.72 21.88 -0.31
CA LEU A 142 -6.07 21.32 0.87
C LEU A 142 -6.66 19.95 1.27
N ALA A 143 -7.99 19.83 1.23
CA ALA A 143 -8.68 18.56 1.51
C ALA A 143 -8.29 17.47 0.50
N GLU A 144 -8.27 17.82 -0.79
CA GLU A 144 -7.89 16.91 -1.88
C GLU A 144 -6.44 16.43 -1.75
N LEU A 145 -5.51 17.36 -1.48
CA LEU A 145 -4.10 17.04 -1.24
C LEU A 145 -3.94 16.09 -0.04
N THR A 146 -4.63 16.40 1.06
CA THR A 146 -4.56 15.60 2.29
C THR A 146 -5.12 14.20 2.08
N ALA A 147 -6.27 14.08 1.40
CA ALA A 147 -6.86 12.80 1.04
C ALA A 147 -5.90 11.95 0.19
N GLN A 148 -5.21 12.58 -0.77
CA GLN A 148 -4.22 11.90 -1.60
C GLN A 148 -3.02 11.41 -0.78
N LYS A 149 -2.54 12.20 0.20
CA LYS A 149 -1.49 11.76 1.13
C LYS A 149 -1.94 10.57 1.99
N VAL A 150 -3.14 10.61 2.58
CA VAL A 150 -3.71 9.49 3.36
C VAL A 150 -3.80 8.22 2.52
N LYS A 151 -4.28 8.33 1.28
CA LYS A 151 -4.38 7.19 0.36
C LYS A 151 -3.01 6.58 0.04
N THR A 152 -2.01 7.42 -0.19
CA THR A 152 -0.63 7.00 -0.49
C THR A 152 -0.01 6.29 0.71
N ALA A 153 -0.14 6.89 1.91
CA ALA A 153 0.36 6.32 3.15
C ALA A 153 -0.25 4.94 3.46
N ARG A 154 -1.58 4.80 3.31
CA ARG A 154 -2.26 3.50 3.45
C ARG A 154 -1.71 2.46 2.48
N ALA A 155 -1.55 2.82 1.22
CA ALA A 155 -1.03 1.89 0.20
C ALA A 155 0.42 1.45 0.50
N GLN A 156 1.25 2.35 1.03
CA GLN A 156 2.63 2.05 1.42
C GLN A 156 2.71 1.19 2.68
N LEU A 157 1.92 1.51 3.71
CA LEU A 157 1.82 0.67 4.91
C LEU A 157 1.39 -0.76 4.57
N GLU A 158 0.39 -0.93 3.72
CA GLU A 158 -0.05 -2.27 3.28
C GLU A 158 1.05 -3.03 2.51
N ARG A 159 1.85 -2.34 1.69
CA ARG A 159 3.01 -2.96 1.01
C ARG A 159 4.06 -3.39 2.02
N ALA A 160 4.45 -2.50 2.93
CA ALA A 160 5.42 -2.80 3.97
C ALA A 160 4.98 -3.97 4.86
N GLN A 161 3.69 -4.04 5.25
CA GLN A 161 3.14 -5.16 6.01
C GLN A 161 3.25 -6.49 5.26
N ARG A 162 2.99 -6.50 3.94
CA ARG A 162 3.15 -7.69 3.11
C ARG A 162 4.62 -8.12 3.02
N ASP A 163 5.52 -7.17 2.80
CA ASP A 163 6.96 -7.44 2.69
C ASP A 163 7.53 -7.97 4.00
N MET A 164 7.13 -7.39 5.14
CA MET A 164 7.49 -7.89 6.48
C MET A 164 7.00 -9.32 6.69
N LYS A 165 5.75 -9.64 6.31
CA LYS A 165 5.20 -10.99 6.42
C LYS A 165 6.00 -11.99 5.57
N MET A 166 6.41 -11.60 4.37
CA MET A 166 7.24 -12.46 3.51
C MET A 166 8.64 -12.66 4.13
N ALA A 167 9.28 -11.60 4.60
CA ALA A 167 10.56 -11.68 5.29
C ALA A 167 10.51 -12.56 6.54
N GLU A 168 9.41 -12.52 7.31
CA GLU A 168 9.22 -13.40 8.47
C GLU A 168 9.10 -14.87 8.06
N ILE A 169 8.38 -15.17 6.98
CA ILE A 169 8.27 -16.52 6.41
C ILE A 169 9.65 -17.02 5.94
N GLU A 170 10.40 -16.18 5.23
CA GLU A 170 11.76 -16.51 4.78
C GLU A 170 12.71 -16.77 5.94
N ARG A 171 12.65 -15.93 6.99
CA ARG A 171 13.39 -16.13 8.23
C ARG A 171 13.04 -17.47 8.90
N LYS A 172 11.75 -17.81 9.02
CA LYS A 172 11.30 -19.11 9.58
C LYS A 172 11.83 -20.28 8.77
N ARG A 173 11.73 -20.22 7.43
CA ARG A 173 12.27 -21.26 6.53
C ARG A 173 13.78 -21.39 6.61
N ALA A 174 14.50 -20.28 6.76
CA ALA A 174 15.96 -20.30 6.95
C ALA A 174 16.33 -20.96 8.29
N ALA A 175 15.62 -20.60 9.38
CA ALA A 175 15.82 -21.21 10.69
C ALA A 175 15.52 -22.72 10.69
N GLU A 176 14.43 -23.16 10.05
CA GLU A 176 14.11 -24.59 9.90
C GLU A 176 15.18 -25.36 9.11
N ARG A 177 15.69 -24.76 8.02
CA ARG A 177 16.79 -25.36 7.23
C ARG A 177 18.06 -25.49 8.06
N ALA A 178 18.38 -24.50 8.89
CA ALA A 178 19.53 -24.55 9.80
C ALA A 178 19.34 -25.69 10.83
N LEU A 179 18.19 -25.75 11.50
CA LEU A 179 17.87 -26.80 12.48
C LEU A 179 17.95 -28.21 11.88
N ARG A 180 17.38 -28.42 10.68
CA ARG A 180 17.49 -29.72 9.99
C ARG A 180 18.94 -30.07 9.65
N SER A 181 19.74 -29.09 9.26
CA SER A 181 21.16 -29.31 8.94
C SER A 181 21.96 -29.71 10.20
N GLU A 182 21.68 -29.08 11.34
CA GLU A 182 22.26 -29.45 12.64
C GLU A 182 21.82 -30.84 13.09
N GLN A 183 20.54 -31.17 12.98
CA GLN A 183 20.01 -32.51 13.28
C GLN A 183 20.65 -33.57 12.39
N LEU A 184 20.77 -33.33 11.09
CA LEU A 184 21.46 -34.24 10.17
C LEU A 184 22.95 -34.39 10.51
N ALA A 185 23.62 -33.32 10.91
CA ALA A 185 25.01 -33.39 11.38
C ALA A 185 25.14 -34.20 12.68
N GLY A 186 24.19 -34.04 13.62
CA GLY A 186 24.10 -34.82 14.86
C GLY A 186 23.82 -36.30 14.60
N LEU A 187 22.87 -36.61 13.72
CA LEU A 187 22.54 -37.97 13.28
C LEU A 187 23.71 -38.62 12.54
N LYS A 188 24.43 -37.88 11.69
CA LYS A 188 25.67 -38.36 11.04
C LYS A 188 26.75 -38.69 12.07
N LYS A 189 26.91 -37.87 13.12
CA LYS A 189 27.83 -38.18 14.24
C LYS A 189 27.41 -39.46 14.99
N GLN A 190 26.11 -39.65 15.25
CA GLN A 190 25.58 -40.85 15.90
C GLN A 190 25.68 -42.11 15.02
N SER A 191 25.38 -42.01 13.73
CA SER A 191 25.55 -43.09 12.76
C SER A 191 27.03 -43.48 12.58
N SER A 192 27.93 -42.50 12.59
CA SER A 192 29.38 -42.75 12.60
C SER A 192 29.82 -43.51 13.85
N SER A 193 29.20 -43.30 15.01
CA SER A 193 29.52 -44.05 16.24
C SER A 193 28.99 -45.50 16.22
N LEU A 194 27.84 -45.73 15.57
CA LEU A 194 27.30 -47.07 15.27
C LEU A 194 28.16 -47.82 14.24
N GLY A 195 28.71 -47.12 13.25
CA GLY A 195 29.65 -47.68 12.29
C GLY A 195 30.98 -48.11 12.92
N VAL A 196 31.47 -47.37 13.93
CA VAL A 196 32.66 -47.77 14.72
C VAL A 196 32.37 -49.00 15.58
N ALA A 197 31.18 -49.12 16.17
CA ALA A 197 30.77 -50.31 16.92
C ALA A 197 30.61 -51.55 16.01
N LEU A 198 30.01 -51.39 14.84
CA LEU A 198 29.84 -52.47 13.85
C LEU A 198 31.20 -52.90 13.24
N ALA A 199 32.09 -51.96 12.95
CA ALA A 199 33.45 -52.26 12.51
C ALA A 199 34.28 -52.96 13.61
N ALA A 200 34.11 -52.57 14.88
CA ALA A 200 34.75 -53.25 16.01
C ALA A 200 34.17 -54.67 16.23
N MET A 201 32.87 -54.88 16.02
CA MET A 201 32.26 -56.21 16.05
C MET A 201 32.72 -57.10 14.89
N ASN A 202 32.80 -56.57 13.67
CA ASN A 202 33.32 -57.30 12.51
C ASN A 202 34.80 -57.65 12.69
N LYS A 203 35.61 -56.73 13.22
CA LYS A 203 37.02 -57.01 13.57
C LYS A 203 37.14 -58.08 14.64
N LYS A 204 36.32 -58.05 15.69
CA LYS A 204 36.27 -59.14 16.69
C LYS A 204 35.77 -60.46 16.11
N ALA A 205 34.85 -60.43 15.16
CA ALA A 205 34.36 -61.63 14.47
C ALA A 205 35.42 -62.23 13.54
N GLU A 206 36.22 -61.39 12.86
CA GLU A 206 37.39 -61.84 12.08
C GLU A 206 38.50 -62.39 12.98
N GLU A 207 38.81 -61.74 14.10
CA GLU A 207 39.77 -62.25 15.09
C GLU A 207 39.32 -63.59 15.69
N ALA A 208 38.01 -63.75 15.96
CA ALA A 208 37.44 -65.01 16.42
C ALA A 208 37.51 -66.11 15.34
N ARG A 209 37.25 -65.78 14.06
CA ARG A 209 37.41 -66.70 12.93
C ARG A 209 38.86 -67.08 12.70
N ALA A 210 39.79 -66.13 12.82
CA ALA A 210 41.22 -66.38 12.72
C ALA A 210 41.70 -67.28 13.86
N SER A 211 41.25 -67.04 15.10
CA SER A 211 41.55 -67.90 16.26
C SER A 211 40.94 -69.30 16.13
N ALA A 212 39.74 -69.43 15.57
CA ALA A 212 39.12 -70.71 15.24
C ALA A 212 39.92 -71.45 14.15
N SER A 213 40.34 -70.75 13.09
CA SER A 213 41.18 -71.34 12.03
C SER A 213 42.57 -71.76 12.53
N ALA A 214 43.14 -71.02 13.48
CA ALA A 214 44.41 -71.38 14.13
C ALA A 214 44.24 -72.59 15.05
N SER A 215 43.09 -72.70 15.72
CA SER A 215 42.74 -73.88 16.53
C SER A 215 42.46 -75.12 15.68
N ASP A 216 41.82 -74.97 14.51
CA ASP A 216 41.62 -76.03 13.51
C ASP A 216 42.94 -76.46 12.87
N MET A 217 43.84 -75.52 12.54
CA MET A 217 45.20 -75.86 12.08
C MET A 217 45.98 -76.59 13.18
N LYS A 218 45.88 -76.14 14.44
CA LYS A 218 46.51 -76.80 15.58
C LYS A 218 45.94 -78.21 15.79
N ALA A 219 44.64 -78.42 15.60
CA ALA A 219 44.02 -79.75 15.67
C ALA A 219 44.46 -80.67 14.52
N LYS A 220 44.55 -80.14 13.29
CA LYS A 220 45.08 -80.88 12.12
C LYS A 220 46.56 -81.26 12.27
N LEU A 221 47.38 -80.40 12.87
CA LEU A 221 48.80 -80.65 13.13
C LEU A 221 49.06 -81.67 14.27
N LEU A 222 48.05 -82.03 15.05
CA LEU A 222 48.15 -82.95 16.19
C LEU A 222 47.56 -84.34 15.92
N THR A 223 47.18 -84.64 14.66
CA THR A 223 46.64 -85.96 14.27
C THR A 223 47.68 -86.70 13.40
N PRO A 224 48.21 -87.87 13.82
CA PRO A 224 49.21 -88.61 13.05
C PRO A 224 48.58 -89.35 11.85
N GLU A 225 49.09 -89.10 10.65
CA GLU A 225 48.77 -89.84 9.43
C GLU A 225 49.38 -91.26 9.46
N LYS A 226 48.63 -92.24 8.93
CA LYS A 226 49.12 -93.57 8.59
C LYS A 226 48.64 -93.89 7.16
N ASP A 227 49.61 -94.20 6.30
CA ASP A 227 49.51 -94.46 4.87
C ASP A 227 48.52 -95.56 4.45
N SER A 228 47.85 -95.36 3.29
CA SER A 228 48.03 -96.23 2.10
C SER A 228 47.35 -95.65 0.84
N GLN A 229 48.20 -95.35 -0.17
CA GLN A 229 48.06 -95.51 -1.64
C GLN A 229 46.69 -95.42 -2.33
N ASP A 230 46.60 -94.53 -3.35
CA ASP A 230 46.52 -94.98 -4.76
C ASP A 230 46.84 -93.83 -5.74
N GLN A 231 47.85 -94.00 -6.61
CA GLN A 231 48.40 -92.98 -7.51
C GLN A 231 47.66 -92.84 -8.86
N HIS A 232 46.43 -93.34 -8.99
CA HIS A 232 45.72 -93.39 -10.29
C HIS A 232 44.35 -92.67 -10.33
N ILE A 233 43.93 -92.00 -9.25
CA ILE A 233 42.59 -91.36 -9.19
C ILE A 233 42.66 -89.83 -9.36
N GLU A 234 43.86 -89.22 -9.28
CA GLU A 234 44.08 -87.79 -9.57
C GLU A 234 44.04 -87.43 -11.06
N GLU A 235 44.17 -88.41 -11.96
CA GLU A 235 44.11 -88.17 -13.40
C GLU A 235 42.67 -88.23 -13.96
N ALA A 236 41.74 -88.92 -13.28
CA ALA A 236 40.38 -89.15 -13.78
C ALA A 236 39.36 -88.04 -13.43
N LEU A 237 39.66 -87.15 -12.48
CA LEU A 237 38.72 -86.10 -12.04
C LEU A 237 39.05 -84.68 -12.53
N ARG A 238 40.14 -84.51 -13.29
CA ARG A 238 40.46 -83.26 -14.00
C ARG A 238 39.72 -83.11 -15.34
N GLU A 239 39.04 -84.15 -15.80
CA GLU A 239 38.44 -84.20 -17.14
C GLU A 239 36.91 -84.07 -17.17
N VAL A 240 36.24 -84.06 -16.00
CA VAL A 240 34.77 -83.99 -15.87
C VAL A 240 34.43 -82.93 -14.81
N SER A 241 34.29 -81.64 -15.12
CA SER A 241 32.98 -81.06 -15.43
C SER A 241 33.07 -79.53 -15.48
N GLY A 242 33.81 -79.00 -16.47
CA GLY A 242 33.81 -77.56 -16.72
C GLY A 242 32.43 -77.01 -17.10
N GLU A 243 32.05 -75.86 -16.53
CA GLU A 243 31.01 -74.99 -17.08
C GLU A 243 31.43 -73.52 -16.98
N LYS A 244 31.26 -72.81 -18.11
CA LYS A 244 31.74 -71.45 -18.38
C LYS A 244 30.71 -70.37 -17.98
N PRO A 245 31.14 -69.11 -17.76
CA PRO A 245 30.28 -67.98 -17.40
C PRO A 245 29.65 -67.31 -18.64
N ARG A 246 28.44 -66.74 -18.49
CA ARG A 246 27.83 -65.80 -19.44
C ARG A 246 27.01 -64.75 -18.66
N GLU A 247 27.45 -63.49 -18.60
CA GLU A 247 27.37 -62.42 -19.60
C GLU A 247 26.02 -61.66 -19.60
N ASN A 248 26.11 -60.42 -19.12
CA ASN A 248 25.64 -59.17 -19.71
C ASN A 248 24.23 -59.06 -20.34
N LEU A 249 23.47 -58.14 -19.75
CA LEU A 249 22.16 -57.61 -20.12
C LEU A 249 22.07 -57.07 -21.56
N SER A 250 20.91 -57.28 -22.20
CA SER A 250 20.55 -56.77 -23.52
C SER A 250 19.90 -55.39 -23.45
N ILE A 251 20.24 -54.53 -24.42
CA ILE A 251 19.74 -53.15 -24.63
C ILE A 251 18.21 -53.12 -24.89
N ALA A 252 17.63 -54.25 -25.30
CA ALA A 252 16.18 -54.38 -25.51
C ALA A 252 15.36 -54.19 -24.22
N ASP A 253 15.89 -54.60 -23.06
CA ASP A 253 15.20 -54.47 -21.77
C ASP A 253 15.19 -53.02 -21.25
N ARG A 254 16.16 -52.19 -21.68
CA ARG A 254 16.22 -50.76 -21.34
C ARG A 254 15.27 -49.90 -22.19
N LEU A 255 14.91 -50.35 -23.39
CA LEU A 255 14.01 -49.60 -24.28
C LEU A 255 12.51 -49.79 -23.95
N ALA A 256 12.16 -50.92 -23.31
CA ALA A 256 10.79 -51.21 -22.89
C ALA A 256 10.33 -50.39 -21.66
N ALA A 257 11.26 -49.96 -20.80
CA ALA A 257 10.98 -49.18 -19.59
C ALA A 257 10.70 -47.68 -19.86
N LEU A 258 11.02 -47.16 -21.05
CA LEU A 258 10.80 -45.75 -21.42
C LEU A 258 9.54 -45.50 -22.26
N LYS A 259 8.73 -46.54 -22.52
CA LYS A 259 7.50 -46.46 -23.34
C LYS A 259 6.20 -46.66 -22.58
N ARG A 260 6.21 -46.63 -21.24
CA ARG A 260 4.98 -46.65 -20.43
C ARG A 260 4.98 -45.51 -19.41
N LYS A 261 4.08 -44.56 -19.69
CA LYS A 261 3.44 -43.67 -18.71
C LYS A 261 2.53 -44.48 -17.80
#